data_AF-A0A4U2Q1E9-F1
#
_entry.id   AF-A0A4U2Q1E9-F1
#
_cell.length_a   1.000
_cell.length_b   1.000
_cell.length_c   1.000
_cell.angle_alpha   90.00
_cell.angle_beta   90.00
_cell.angle_gamma   90.00
#
_symmetry.space_group_name_H-M   'P 1'
#
loop_
_entity.id
_entity.type
_entity.pdbx_description
1 polymer ?
#
loop_
_entity_poly.entity_id
_entity_poly.type
_entity_poly.pdbx_seq_one_letter_code
_entity_poly.pdbx_strand_id
1 'polypeptide(L)'
;MKNTGMTRSLDSLGRIVIPKEMRMSMGIGIGDPLEFYMDIETGFLSMRKYIGIACNLCNAVEDLTYFRNSLLCKTCIQELKGNIGVSRTPAPMVEKPVYKGKRANQSSQQLVERLRKMVHEHPHAKQGEYAQWLGMSQGRISQLKKLL
;
A
#
# COMPACT_ATOMS: atom_id res chain seq x y z
N MET A 1 15.20 6.63 18.54
CA MET A 1 14.79 5.26 18.13
C MET A 1 13.28 5.16 18.30
N LYS A 2 12.53 4.82 17.25
CA LYS A 2 11.08 4.58 17.39
C LYS A 2 10.91 3.15 17.92
N ASN A 3 10.67 2.98 19.21
CA ASN A 3 10.46 1.68 19.84
C ASN A 3 9.07 1.14 19.49
N THR A 4 8.93 0.51 18.32
CA THR A 4 7.84 -0.42 18.04
C THR A 4 8.24 -1.80 18.58
N GLY A 5 8.37 -1.90 19.90
CA GLY A 5 8.68 -3.19 20.54
C GLY A 5 7.52 -4.14 20.31
N MET A 6 7.74 -5.19 19.52
CA MET A 6 6.77 -6.25 19.31
C MET A 6 7.45 -7.61 19.28
N THR A 7 6.89 -8.57 19.99
CA THR A 7 7.41 -9.93 20.11
C THR A 7 6.71 -10.85 19.12
N ARG A 8 7.49 -11.75 18.51
CA ARG A 8 7.02 -12.84 17.65
C ARG A 8 7.76 -14.10 18.04
N SER A 9 7.00 -15.18 18.22
CA SER A 9 7.57 -16.51 18.44
C SER A 9 8.13 -17.05 17.12
N LEU A 10 9.13 -17.92 17.25
CA LEU A 10 9.58 -18.76 16.15
C LEU A 10 8.51 -19.80 15.83
N ASP A 11 8.41 -20.17 14.57
CA ASP A 11 7.65 -21.35 14.20
C ASP A 11 8.43 -22.65 14.47
N SER A 12 7.82 -23.80 14.14
CA SER A 12 8.43 -25.12 14.34
C SER A 12 9.73 -25.37 13.56
N LEU A 13 10.04 -24.52 12.57
CA LEU A 13 11.24 -24.62 11.73
C LEU A 13 12.26 -23.52 12.06
N GLY A 14 11.99 -22.65 13.03
CA GLY A 14 12.86 -21.53 13.39
C GLY A 14 12.73 -20.32 12.46
N ARG A 15 11.62 -20.17 11.72
CA ARG A 15 11.35 -18.97 10.91
C ARG A 15 10.68 -17.89 11.76
N ILE A 16 11.00 -16.63 11.48
CA ILE A 16 10.36 -15.45 12.08
C ILE A 16 9.46 -14.81 11.03
N VAL A 17 8.22 -14.51 11.42
CA VAL A 17 7.28 -13.77 10.57
C VAL A 17 7.51 -12.27 10.71
N ILE A 18 7.85 -11.60 9.60
CA ILE A 18 7.96 -10.14 9.55
C ILE A 18 6.56 -9.53 9.35
N PRO A 19 6.09 -8.70 10.28
CA PRO A 19 4.79 -8.02 10.19
C PRO A 19 4.63 -7.20 8.92
N LYS A 20 3.39 -7.05 8.45
CA LYS A 20 3.09 -6.33 7.20
C LYS A 20 3.53 -4.87 7.28
N GLU A 21 3.36 -4.23 8.44
CA GLU A 21 3.73 -2.83 8.68
C GLU A 21 5.23 -2.62 8.50
N MET A 22 6.05 -3.51 9.08
CA MET A 22 7.51 -3.47 8.92
C MET A 22 7.91 -3.73 7.47
N ARG A 23 7.30 -4.73 6.81
CA ARG A 23 7.56 -5.00 5.39
C ARG A 23 7.27 -3.79 4.50
N MET A 24 6.14 -3.12 4.71
CA MET A 24 5.78 -1.91 3.96
C MET A 24 6.77 -0.77 4.24
N SER A 25 7.12 -0.56 5.52
CA SER A 25 8.07 0.49 5.92
C SER A 25 9.48 0.25 5.38
N MET A 26 9.89 -1.01 5.22
CA MET A 26 11.22 -1.40 4.74
C MET A 26 11.25 -1.71 3.23
N GLY A 27 10.11 -1.65 2.54
CA GLY A 27 10.01 -1.98 1.11
C GLY A 27 10.32 -3.44 0.78
N ILE A 28 10.00 -4.37 1.69
CA ILE A 28 10.26 -5.82 1.56
C ILE A 28 9.03 -6.51 0.95
N GLY A 29 9.17 -6.96 -0.29
CA GLY A 29 8.21 -7.77 -1.02
C GLY A 29 8.26 -9.26 -0.68
N ILE A 30 7.35 -10.03 -1.26
CA ILE A 30 7.38 -11.50 -1.18
C ILE A 30 8.51 -11.99 -2.08
N GLY A 31 9.40 -12.83 -1.55
CA GLY A 31 10.55 -13.37 -2.29
C GLY A 31 11.78 -12.46 -2.30
N ASP A 32 11.70 -11.26 -1.72
CA ASP A 32 12.85 -10.37 -1.62
C ASP A 32 13.94 -10.98 -0.73
N PRO A 33 15.22 -10.97 -1.16
CA PRO A 33 16.33 -11.40 -0.33
C PRO A 33 16.55 -10.39 0.81
N LEU A 34 16.97 -10.90 1.96
CA LEU A 34 17.21 -10.13 3.17
C LEU A 34 18.61 -10.41 3.70
N GLU A 35 19.27 -9.37 4.19
CA GLU A 35 20.59 -9.45 4.80
C GLU A 35 20.45 -9.26 6.32
N PHE A 36 21.10 -10.12 7.09
CA PHE A 36 21.08 -10.11 8.55
C PHE A 36 22.44 -9.70 9.09
N TYR A 37 22.44 -8.85 10.11
CA TYR A 37 23.61 -8.41 10.85
C TYR A 37 23.42 -8.72 12.32
N MET A 38 24.45 -9.25 12.96
CA MET A 38 24.46 -9.52 14.39
C MET A 38 25.55 -8.69 15.04
N ASP A 39 25.17 -7.84 15.97
CA ASP A 39 26.11 -7.20 16.88
C ASP A 39 26.42 -8.18 18.02
N ILE A 40 27.68 -8.60 18.10
CA ILE A 40 28.15 -9.62 19.05
C ILE A 40 28.22 -9.06 20.47
N GLU A 41 28.52 -7.76 20.62
CA GLU A 41 28.68 -7.14 21.94
C GLU A 41 27.32 -6.88 22.59
N THR A 42 26.36 -6.41 21.79
CA THR A 42 25.04 -6.02 22.28
C THR A 42 23.98 -7.11 22.10
N GLY A 43 24.26 -8.13 21.28
CA GLY A 43 23.33 -9.21 20.95
C GLY A 43 22.18 -8.80 20.02
N PHE A 44 22.26 -7.61 19.41
CA PHE A 44 21.20 -7.10 18.54
C PHE A 44 21.27 -7.72 17.15
N LEU A 45 20.16 -8.34 16.74
CA LEU A 45 19.94 -8.76 15.37
C LEU A 45 19.29 -7.62 14.58
N SER A 46 20.00 -7.11 13.58
CA SER A 46 19.51 -6.13 12.61
C SER A 46 19.33 -6.78 11.25
N MET A 47 18.41 -6.26 10.44
CA MET A 47 18.15 -6.78 9.10
C MET A 47 17.81 -5.68 8.11
N ARG A 48 18.16 -5.88 6.84
CA ARG A 48 17.82 -4.97 5.74
C ARG A 48 17.46 -5.73 4.46
N LYS A 49 16.82 -5.04 3.52
CA LYS A 49 16.64 -5.55 2.15
C LYS A 49 18.01 -5.77 1.50
N TYR A 50 18.26 -6.96 1.00
CA TYR A 50 19.49 -7.26 0.27
C TYR A 50 19.39 -6.62 -1.12
N ILE A 51 20.39 -5.79 -1.45
CA ILE A 51 20.44 -5.03 -2.72
C ILE A 51 21.47 -5.65 -3.69
N GLY A 52 22.19 -6.69 -3.25
CA GLY A 52 23.27 -7.29 -4.05
C GLY A 52 24.39 -6.30 -4.39
N ILE A 53 25.31 -6.77 -5.24
CA ILE A 53 26.24 -5.89 -5.96
C ILE A 53 25.59 -5.59 -7.31
N ALA A 54 24.68 -4.61 -7.33
CA ALA A 54 23.95 -4.24 -8.54
C ALA A 54 23.83 -2.72 -8.67
N CYS A 55 23.71 -2.24 -9.89
CA CYS A 55 23.48 -0.84 -10.20
C CYS A 55 22.15 -0.40 -9.59
N ASN A 56 22.15 0.66 -8.79
CA ASN A 56 20.96 1.15 -8.09
C ASN A 56 19.91 1.77 -9.03
N LEU A 57 20.23 1.97 -10.32
CA LEU A 57 19.32 2.56 -11.31
C LEU A 57 18.69 1.52 -12.24
N CYS A 58 19.45 0.50 -12.66
CA CYS A 58 19.01 -0.49 -13.65
C CYS A 58 19.20 -1.96 -13.20
N ASN A 59 19.71 -2.19 -11.99
CA ASN A 59 20.05 -3.50 -11.44
C ASN A 59 21.05 -4.34 -12.27
N ALA A 60 21.81 -3.72 -13.18
CA ALA A 60 22.93 -4.40 -13.83
C ALA A 60 23.98 -4.86 -12.82
N VAL A 61 24.61 -6.01 -13.05
CA VAL A 61 25.68 -6.56 -12.19
C VAL A 61 27.08 -6.34 -12.76
N GLU A 62 27.17 -5.85 -14.00
CA GLU A 62 28.40 -5.62 -14.73
C GLU A 62 28.81 -4.14 -14.70
N ASP A 63 30.12 -3.87 -14.84
CA ASP A 63 30.72 -2.52 -14.92
C ASP A 63 30.31 -1.57 -13.77
N LEU A 64 30.25 -2.11 -12.55
CA LEU A 64 29.82 -1.37 -11.37
C LEU A 64 30.91 -0.49 -10.80
N THR A 65 30.53 0.75 -10.51
CA THR A 65 31.34 1.76 -9.84
C THR A 65 30.67 2.17 -8.54
N TYR A 66 31.41 2.21 -7.44
CA TYR A 66 30.89 2.66 -6.15
C TYR A 66 31.04 4.18 -6.01
N PHE A 67 29.93 4.89 -5.82
CA PHE A 67 29.90 6.34 -5.68
C PHE A 67 28.87 6.75 -4.63
N ARG A 68 29.31 7.49 -3.59
CA ARG A 68 28.44 8.03 -2.51
C ARG A 68 27.44 7.01 -1.94
N ASN A 69 27.93 5.82 -1.61
CA ASN A 69 27.14 4.71 -1.06
C ASN A 69 26.13 4.08 -2.03
N SER A 70 26.32 4.28 -3.34
CA SER A 70 25.53 3.63 -4.38
C SER A 70 26.45 2.96 -5.38
N LEU A 71 26.10 1.75 -5.81
CA LEU A 71 26.71 1.12 -6.98
C LEU A 71 26.00 1.61 -8.23
N LEU A 72 26.76 2.04 -9.24
CA LEU A 72 26.25 2.52 -10.52
C LEU A 72 27.02 1.86 -11.66
N CYS A 73 26.32 1.32 -12.65
CA CYS A 73 26.99 0.80 -13.84
C CYS A 73 27.42 1.94 -14.76
N LYS A 74 28.46 1.69 -15.56
CA LYS A 74 28.98 2.64 -16.55
C LYS A 74 27.89 3.19 -17.50
N THR A 75 26.95 2.35 -17.91
CA THR A 75 25.84 2.72 -18.81
C THR A 75 24.96 3.80 -18.19
N CYS A 76 24.49 3.60 -16.96
CA CYS A 76 23.67 4.59 -16.28
C CYS A 76 24.43 5.89 -16.00
N ILE A 77 25.73 5.82 -15.70
CA ILE A 77 26.57 7.02 -15.53
C ILE A 77 26.62 7.83 -16.84
N GLN A 78 26.75 7.17 -17.98
CA GLN A 78 26.77 7.83 -19.29
C GLN A 78 25.40 8.39 -19.68
N GLU A 79 24.32 7.66 -19.46
CA GLU A 79 22.95 8.12 -19.71
C GLU A 79 22.60 9.36 -18.86
N LEU A 80 22.98 9.35 -17.57
CA LEU A 80 22.83 10.51 -16.69
C LEU A 80 23.64 11.71 -17.17
N LYS A 81 24.90 11.49 -17.58
CA LYS A 81 25.74 12.57 -18.12
C LYS A 81 25.17 13.13 -19.43
N GLY A 82 24.53 12.28 -20.24
CA GLY A 82 23.90 12.63 -21.51
C GLY A 82 22.47 13.15 -21.40
N ASN A 83 21.87 13.18 -20.21
CA ASN A 83 20.45 13.47 -19.98
C ASN A 83 19.50 12.59 -20.84
N ILE A 84 19.89 11.35 -21.13
CA ILE A 84 19.10 10.41 -21.93
C ILE A 84 18.03 9.78 -21.04
N GLY A 85 16.75 9.85 -21.44
CA GLY A 85 15.64 9.29 -20.66
C GLY A 85 15.23 10.10 -19.42
N VAL A 86 15.79 11.29 -19.21
CA VAL A 86 15.43 12.17 -18.10
C VAL A 86 14.10 12.88 -18.42
N SER A 87 13.03 12.44 -17.75
CA SER A 87 11.78 13.19 -17.71
C SER A 87 11.90 14.28 -16.64
N ARG A 88 11.36 15.49 -16.90
CA ARG A 88 11.16 16.47 -15.82
C ARG A 88 10.33 15.80 -14.73
N THR A 89 10.67 16.03 -13.46
CA THR A 89 9.90 15.54 -12.32
C THR A 89 8.42 15.75 -12.65
N PRO A 90 7.61 14.68 -12.76
CA PRO A 90 6.18 14.87 -12.80
C PRO A 90 5.88 15.74 -11.59
N ALA A 91 5.29 16.92 -11.81
CA ALA A 91 4.78 17.70 -10.69
C ALA A 91 4.05 16.70 -9.80
N PRO A 92 4.30 16.67 -8.48
CA PRO A 92 3.58 15.76 -7.61
C PRO A 92 2.13 15.90 -8.03
N MET A 93 1.56 14.80 -8.51
CA MET A 93 0.15 14.77 -8.82
C MET A 93 -0.43 15.01 -7.44
N VAL A 94 -0.73 16.26 -7.12
CA VAL A 94 -1.59 16.58 -6.00
C VAL A 94 -2.83 15.85 -6.44
N GLU A 95 -3.02 14.64 -5.90
CA GLU A 95 -4.31 14.01 -5.86
C GLU A 95 -5.17 15.12 -5.30
N LYS A 96 -5.92 15.79 -6.20
CA LYS A 96 -6.89 16.78 -5.78
C LYS A 96 -7.66 16.04 -4.71
N PRO A 97 -7.68 16.53 -3.45
CA PRO A 97 -8.45 15.84 -2.43
C PRO A 97 -9.80 15.63 -3.06
N VAL A 98 -10.17 14.36 -3.26
CA VAL A 98 -11.50 14.02 -3.74
C VAL A 98 -12.37 14.60 -2.65
N TYR A 99 -12.91 15.79 -2.93
CA TYR A 99 -13.83 16.47 -2.05
C TYR A 99 -15.00 15.51 -1.98
N LYS A 100 -15.01 14.63 -0.97
CA LYS A 100 -16.23 14.00 -0.50
C LYS A 100 -17.03 15.18 0.00
N GLY A 101 -17.78 15.80 -0.90
CA GLY A 101 -18.74 16.82 -0.56
C GLY A 101 -19.50 16.30 0.65
N LYS A 102 -19.57 17.09 1.73
CA LYS A 102 -20.43 16.79 2.87
C LYS A 102 -21.79 16.45 2.29
N ARG A 103 -22.15 15.16 2.27
CA ARG A 103 -23.47 14.74 1.81
C ARG A 103 -24.45 15.48 2.70
N ALA A 104 -25.31 16.29 2.08
CA ALA A 104 -26.38 16.95 2.79
C ALA A 104 -27.09 15.91 3.67
N ASN A 105 -27.35 16.26 4.93
CA ASN A 105 -28.00 15.39 5.90
C ASN A 105 -29.46 15.19 5.45
N GLN A 106 -29.70 14.35 4.44
CA GLN A 106 -31.05 13.98 4.02
C GLN A 106 -31.69 13.25 5.19
N SER A 107 -32.88 13.70 5.59
CA SER A 107 -33.58 13.10 6.72
C SER A 107 -33.74 11.61 6.47
N SER A 108 -33.49 10.80 7.50
CA SER A 108 -33.61 9.35 7.44
C SER A 108 -34.94 8.89 6.84
N GLN A 109 -36.01 9.67 7.05
CA GLN A 109 -37.34 9.43 6.49
C GLN A 109 -37.38 9.47 4.96
N GLN A 110 -36.71 10.43 4.31
CA GLN A 110 -36.69 10.52 2.84
C GLN A 110 -35.96 9.34 2.20
N LEU A 111 -34.93 8.82 2.87
CA LEU A 111 -34.18 7.65 2.40
C LEU A 111 -34.98 6.35 2.54
N VAL A 112 -35.75 6.21 3.62
CA VAL A 112 -36.68 5.09 3.81
C VAL A 112 -37.75 5.10 2.71
N GLU A 113 -38.31 6.27 2.41
CA GLU A 113 -39.37 6.40 1.39
C GLU A 113 -38.86 6.06 -0.03
N ARG A 114 -37.63 6.48 -0.38
CA ARG A 114 -37.00 6.07 -1.65
C ARG A 114 -36.74 4.57 -1.71
N LEU A 115 -36.33 3.97 -0.59
CA LEU A 115 -36.14 2.52 -0.54
C LEU A 115 -37.47 1.77 -0.66
N ARG A 116 -38.58 2.27 -0.08
CA ARG A 116 -39.93 1.70 -0.25
C ARG A 116 -40.32 1.61 -1.72
N LYS A 117 -40.17 2.70 -2.47
CA LYS A 117 -40.49 2.72 -3.91
C LYS A 117 -39.68 1.70 -4.70
N MET A 118 -38.37 1.63 -4.44
CA MET A 118 -37.46 0.69 -5.12
C MET A 118 -37.78 -0.78 -4.81
N VAL A 119 -38.16 -1.09 -3.57
CA VAL A 119 -38.58 -2.45 -3.19
C VAL A 119 -39.88 -2.84 -3.88
N HIS A 120 -40.79 -1.89 -4.09
CA HIS A 120 -42.04 -2.12 -4.81
C HIS A 120 -41.81 -2.33 -6.32
N GLU A 121 -40.97 -1.51 -6.94
CA GLU A 121 -40.64 -1.60 -8.38
C GLU A 121 -39.82 -2.86 -8.71
N HIS A 122 -38.97 -3.32 -7.79
CA HIS A 122 -38.09 -4.45 -8.00
C HIS A 122 -38.06 -5.40 -6.79
N PRO A 123 -39.11 -6.24 -6.57
CA PRO A 123 -39.23 -7.05 -5.35
C PRO A 123 -38.19 -8.17 -5.23
N HIS A 124 -37.60 -8.60 -6.35
CA HIS A 124 -36.62 -9.69 -6.39
C HIS A 124 -35.15 -9.22 -6.36
N ALA A 125 -34.91 -7.90 -6.33
CA ALA A 125 -33.55 -7.37 -6.33
C ALA A 125 -32.83 -7.68 -4.99
N LYS A 126 -31.55 -8.03 -5.08
CA LYS A 126 -30.70 -8.27 -3.92
C LYS A 126 -30.39 -6.94 -3.24
N GLN A 127 -30.07 -6.99 -1.94
CA GLN A 127 -29.57 -5.82 -1.20
C GLN A 127 -28.40 -5.15 -1.94
N GLY A 128 -27.58 -6.00 -2.60
CA GLY A 128 -26.55 -5.69 -3.59
C GLY A 128 -26.90 -4.50 -4.48
N GLU A 129 -28.01 -4.67 -5.17
CA GLU A 129 -28.45 -3.86 -6.30
C GLU A 129 -29.07 -2.55 -5.80
N TYR A 130 -29.87 -2.59 -4.73
CA TYR A 130 -30.40 -1.37 -4.12
C TYR A 130 -29.30 -0.43 -3.61
N ALA A 131 -28.20 -0.98 -3.09
CA ALA A 131 -27.12 -0.13 -2.58
C ALA A 131 -26.34 0.55 -3.72
N GLN A 132 -26.21 -0.12 -4.87
CA GLN A 132 -25.64 0.49 -6.07
C GLN A 132 -26.54 1.61 -6.60
N TRP A 133 -27.85 1.37 -6.73
CA TRP A 133 -28.80 2.38 -7.23
C TRP A 133 -28.93 3.59 -6.31
N LEU A 134 -28.84 3.39 -5.00
CA LEU A 134 -28.96 4.48 -4.03
C LEU A 134 -27.60 5.10 -3.63
N GLY A 135 -26.47 4.61 -4.16
CA GLY A 135 -25.13 5.12 -3.83
C GLY A 135 -24.77 4.95 -2.34
N MET A 136 -25.25 3.87 -1.73
CA MET A 136 -25.10 3.53 -0.31
C MET A 136 -24.37 2.20 -0.10
N SER A 137 -23.96 1.92 1.13
CA SER A 137 -23.40 0.60 1.47
C SER A 137 -24.50 -0.43 1.70
N GLN A 138 -24.18 -1.70 1.47
CA GLN A 138 -25.04 -2.85 1.74
C GLN A 138 -25.58 -2.85 3.18
N GLY A 139 -24.70 -2.60 4.15
CA GLY A 139 -25.08 -2.50 5.56
C GLY A 139 -26.08 -1.38 5.84
N ARG A 140 -26.00 -0.26 5.12
CA ARG A 140 -26.95 0.85 5.26
C ARG A 140 -28.32 0.52 4.70
N ILE A 141 -28.40 -0.20 3.58
CA ILE A 141 -29.67 -0.72 3.04
C ILE A 141 -30.31 -1.70 4.02
N SER A 142 -29.53 -2.61 4.61
CA SER A 142 -30.01 -3.55 5.63
C SER A 142 -30.59 -2.83 6.85
N GLN A 143 -29.94 -1.76 7.32
CA GLN A 143 -30.46 -0.91 8.40
C GLN A 143 -31.77 -0.20 8.01
N LEU A 144 -31.84 0.36 6.81
CA LEU A 144 -33.06 1.05 6.33
C LEU A 144 -34.21 0.07 6.12
N LYS A 145 -33.96 -1.16 5.66
CA LYS A 145 -34.98 -2.21 5.54
C LYS A 145 -35.62 -2.58 6.87
N LYS A 146 -34.92 -2.42 8.00
CA LYS A 146 -35.48 -2.63 9.36
C LYS A 146 -36.44 -1.52 9.80
N LEU A 147 -36.44 -0.39 9.11
CA LEU A 147 -37.29 0.78 9.38
C LEU A 147 -38.46 0.91 8.39
N LEU A 148 -38.54 0.01 7.40
CA LEU A 148 -39.65 -0.09 6.45
C LEU A 148 -40.87 -0.70 7.13
#